data_AF-A0AAW5A7J4-F1
#
_entry.id   AF-A0AAW5A7J4-F1
#
_cell.length_a   1.000
_cell.length_b   1.000
_cell.length_c   1.000
_cell.angle_alpha   90.00
_cell.angle_beta   90.00
_cell.angle_gamma   90.00
#
_symmetry.space_group_name_H-M   'P 1'
#
loop_
_entity.id
_entity.type
_entity.pdbx_description
1 polymer ?
#
loop_
_entity_poly.entity_id
_entity_poly.type
_entity_poly.pdbx_seq_one_letter_code
_entity_poly.pdbx_strand_id
1 'polypeptide(L)'
;MRIETLVDRVKTHRCYSHPIFHNWARVNPRTEAIGALFHHIRSFCDATRPGWNLPEGLKQIGLPTESHLLQEIVDSEENHGPELAMMAGHIINRSVPGKALFDDLSDQAHIESMLKRCSDKLLGQLPGYDFATGLMPQTKKAIHTFEARKSTAPQDVYKSLGTALALEIISNRQLIPGEKACLIDSGLYRASFDEPAMHYLLEHYGETGAECQHEQNAIEAVGSVLSAENSTAIVQGADDFLNNLEALWDLLDATLLQAEDSRAAA
;
A
#
# COMPACT_ATOMS: atom_id res chain seq x y z
N MET A 1 20.05 19.74 0.57
CA MET A 1 19.77 18.42 -0.03
C MET A 1 19.00 18.67 -1.31
N ARG A 2 19.25 17.93 -2.39
CA ARG A 2 18.44 18.04 -3.61
C ARG A 2 17.38 16.94 -3.63
N ILE A 3 16.28 17.17 -4.35
CA ILE A 3 15.19 16.20 -4.44
C ILE A 3 15.67 14.85 -5.02
N GLU A 4 16.60 14.86 -5.96
CA GLU A 4 17.13 13.61 -6.55
C GLU A 4 17.83 12.75 -5.51
N THR A 5 18.49 13.36 -4.51
CA THR A 5 19.12 12.61 -3.41
C THR A 5 18.10 11.91 -2.54
N LEU A 6 16.93 12.52 -2.32
CA LEU A 6 15.86 11.92 -1.54
C LEU A 6 15.14 10.84 -2.35
N VAL A 7 14.91 11.06 -3.65
CA VAL A 7 14.37 10.03 -4.57
C VAL A 7 15.30 8.82 -4.63
N ASP A 8 16.61 9.03 -4.77
CA ASP A 8 17.61 7.95 -4.77
C ASP A 8 17.61 7.19 -3.44
N ARG A 9 17.41 7.89 -2.32
CA ARG A 9 17.27 7.26 -1.00
C ARG A 9 16.08 6.30 -0.95
N VAL A 10 14.92 6.70 -1.49
CA VAL A 10 13.74 5.81 -1.59
C VAL A 10 14.06 4.61 -2.48
N LYS A 11 14.65 4.83 -3.67
CA LYS A 11 14.94 3.78 -4.66
C LYS A 11 16.02 2.79 -4.22
N THR A 12 16.90 3.18 -3.30
CA THR A 12 17.94 2.32 -2.74
C THR A 12 17.53 1.63 -1.44
N HIS A 13 16.37 1.99 -0.87
CA HIS A 13 15.81 1.32 0.29
C HIS A 13 15.36 -0.11 -0.06
N ARG A 14 15.50 -1.07 0.86
CA ARG A 14 15.15 -2.49 0.58
C ARG A 14 13.67 -2.66 0.26
N CYS A 15 12.80 -1.87 0.88
CA CYS A 15 11.37 -1.81 0.52
C CYS A 15 11.12 -1.69 -1.00
N TYR A 16 11.92 -0.91 -1.73
CA TYR A 16 11.77 -0.70 -3.18
C TYR A 16 12.00 -1.95 -4.03
N SER A 17 12.77 -2.92 -3.50
CA SER A 17 13.12 -4.17 -4.18
C SER A 17 12.70 -5.40 -3.37
N HIS A 18 11.74 -5.25 -2.47
CA HIS A 18 11.32 -6.33 -1.58
C HIS A 18 10.71 -7.51 -2.38
N PRO A 19 11.06 -8.77 -2.09
CA PRO A 19 10.68 -9.91 -2.93
C PRO A 19 9.23 -10.41 -2.75
N ILE A 20 8.43 -9.79 -1.87
CA ILE A 20 7.10 -10.28 -1.48
C ILE A 20 6.20 -10.64 -2.67
N PHE A 21 6.09 -9.79 -3.69
CA PHE A 21 5.25 -10.06 -4.86
C PHE A 21 5.83 -11.15 -5.77
N HIS A 22 7.16 -11.20 -5.91
CA HIS A 22 7.82 -12.29 -6.64
C HIS A 22 7.59 -13.64 -5.93
N ASN A 23 7.70 -13.66 -4.60
CA ASN A 23 7.44 -14.85 -3.80
C ASN A 23 5.97 -15.26 -3.86
N TRP A 24 5.04 -14.31 -3.89
CA TRP A 24 3.61 -14.60 -4.09
C TRP A 24 3.41 -15.32 -5.42
N ALA A 25 3.92 -14.76 -6.53
CA ALA A 25 3.83 -15.36 -7.86
C ALA A 25 4.45 -16.76 -7.92
N ARG A 26 5.53 -16.99 -7.18
CA ARG A 26 6.28 -18.25 -7.17
C ARG A 26 5.59 -19.35 -6.35
N VAL A 27 5.07 -19.02 -5.18
CA VAL A 27 4.60 -20.00 -4.19
C VAL A 27 3.18 -20.48 -4.49
N ASN A 28 2.39 -19.69 -5.24
CA ASN A 28 0.96 -19.97 -5.47
C ASN A 28 0.20 -20.19 -4.14
N PRO A 29 0.11 -19.15 -3.30
CA PRO A 29 -0.43 -19.28 -1.96
C PRO A 29 -1.88 -19.79 -1.96
N ARG A 30 -2.23 -20.55 -0.92
CA ARG A 30 -3.62 -21.00 -0.71
C ARG A 30 -4.54 -19.82 -0.46
N THR A 31 -5.84 -20.04 -0.67
CA THR A 31 -6.89 -19.03 -0.51
C THR A 31 -6.85 -18.30 0.82
N GLU A 32 -6.56 -18.98 1.93
CA GLU A 32 -6.44 -18.30 3.22
C GLU A 32 -5.23 -17.37 3.30
N ALA A 33 -4.09 -17.76 2.73
CA ALA A 33 -2.91 -16.90 2.70
C ALA A 33 -3.16 -15.68 1.80
N ILE A 34 -3.81 -15.86 0.64
CA ILE A 34 -4.27 -14.75 -0.22
C ILE A 34 -5.18 -13.80 0.55
N GLY A 35 -6.18 -14.34 1.27
CA GLY A 35 -7.10 -13.52 2.06
C GLY A 35 -6.42 -12.74 3.17
N ALA A 36 -5.44 -13.33 3.85
CA ALA A 36 -4.65 -12.63 4.86
C ALA A 36 -3.73 -11.55 4.23
N LEU A 37 -3.08 -11.84 3.10
CA LEU A 37 -2.28 -10.85 2.37
C LEU A 37 -3.11 -9.62 1.99
N PHE A 38 -4.26 -9.84 1.35
CA PHE A 38 -5.16 -8.74 0.99
C PHE A 38 -5.71 -8.00 2.22
N HIS A 39 -6.00 -8.67 3.33
CA HIS A 39 -6.45 -7.99 4.54
C HIS A 39 -5.44 -6.94 5.01
N HIS A 40 -4.16 -7.31 5.08
CA HIS A 40 -3.10 -6.42 5.56
C HIS A 40 -2.75 -5.33 4.56
N ILE A 41 -2.65 -5.66 3.26
CA ILE A 41 -2.36 -4.68 2.19
C ILE A 41 -3.51 -3.67 2.11
N ARG A 42 -4.76 -4.14 2.04
CA ARG A 42 -5.94 -3.26 2.00
C ARG A 42 -6.04 -2.38 3.24
N SER A 43 -5.80 -2.91 4.44
CA SER A 43 -5.84 -2.10 5.66
C SER A 43 -4.78 -1.00 5.66
N PHE A 44 -3.63 -1.26 5.06
CA PHE A 44 -2.59 -0.24 4.84
C PHE A 44 -3.02 0.79 3.79
N CYS A 45 -3.48 0.37 2.61
CA CYS A 45 -3.97 1.27 1.55
C CYS A 45 -5.18 2.10 2.03
N ASP A 46 -6.03 1.54 2.90
CA ASP A 46 -7.15 2.29 3.48
C ASP A 46 -6.67 3.54 4.24
N ALA A 47 -5.48 3.48 4.87
CA ALA A 47 -4.89 4.56 5.65
C ALA A 47 -4.10 5.58 4.80
N THR A 48 -3.73 5.24 3.56
CA THR A 48 -2.98 6.15 2.67
C THR A 48 -3.90 7.20 2.04
N ARG A 49 -5.18 6.87 1.84
CA ARG A 49 -6.14 7.70 1.10
C ARG A 49 -6.51 9.02 1.78
N PRO A 50 -6.79 9.07 3.10
CA PRO A 50 -7.19 10.33 3.71
C PRO A 50 -6.06 11.37 3.68
N GLY A 51 -6.33 12.53 3.06
CA GLY A 51 -5.49 13.71 3.19
C GLY A 51 -5.51 14.33 4.59
N TRP A 52 -6.61 14.09 5.33
CA TRP A 52 -6.91 14.72 6.63
C TRP A 52 -6.60 16.22 6.61
N ASN A 53 -5.71 16.67 7.50
CA ASN A 53 -5.38 18.08 7.68
C ASN A 53 -4.13 18.48 6.90
N LEU A 54 -3.50 17.59 6.13
CA LEU A 54 -2.25 17.90 5.42
C LEU A 54 -2.42 19.03 4.39
N PRO A 55 -3.42 19.01 3.48
CA PRO A 55 -3.60 20.12 2.52
C PRO A 55 -3.82 21.46 3.24
N GLU A 56 -4.63 21.48 4.30
CA GLU A 56 -4.86 22.70 5.08
C GLU A 56 -3.60 23.15 5.84
N GLY A 57 -2.85 22.22 6.42
CA GLY A 57 -1.58 22.51 7.10
C GLY A 57 -0.55 23.13 6.16
N LEU A 58 -0.47 22.65 4.92
CA LEU A 58 0.38 23.24 3.87
C LEU A 58 -0.02 24.69 3.57
N LYS A 59 -1.31 24.98 3.41
CA LYS A 59 -1.80 26.36 3.23
C LYS A 59 -1.42 27.25 4.41
N GLN A 60 -1.58 26.77 5.64
CA GLN A 60 -1.30 27.54 6.87
C GLN A 60 0.17 27.92 7.00
N ILE A 61 1.10 27.10 6.48
CA ILE A 61 2.54 27.40 6.48
C ILE A 61 3.01 28.10 5.19
N GLY A 62 2.08 28.59 4.36
CA GLY A 62 2.37 29.39 3.18
C GLY A 62 2.73 28.58 1.93
N LEU A 63 2.27 27.32 1.84
CA LEU A 63 2.54 26.38 0.74
C LEU A 63 1.25 26.00 -0.02
N PRO A 64 0.54 26.96 -0.66
CA PRO A 64 -0.72 26.68 -1.33
C PRO A 64 -0.57 25.84 -2.61
N THR A 65 0.56 25.93 -3.31
CA THR A 65 0.83 25.13 -4.52
C THR A 65 1.03 23.67 -4.16
N GLU A 66 1.84 23.40 -3.13
CA GLU A 66 2.05 22.05 -2.60
C GLU A 66 0.74 21.48 -2.04
N SER A 67 -0.05 22.31 -1.37
CA SER A 67 -1.39 21.89 -0.94
C SER A 67 -2.24 21.45 -2.13
N HIS A 68 -2.16 22.12 -3.27
CA HIS A 68 -2.95 21.76 -4.44
C HIS A 68 -2.50 20.42 -5.03
N LEU A 69 -1.19 20.24 -5.22
CA LEU A 69 -0.60 18.99 -5.72
C LEU A 69 -0.96 17.78 -4.86
N LEU A 70 -0.92 17.93 -3.54
CA LEU A 70 -1.29 16.87 -2.60
C LEU A 70 -2.80 16.64 -2.54
N GLN A 71 -3.61 17.69 -2.74
CA GLN A 71 -5.07 17.55 -2.81
C GLN A 71 -5.49 16.76 -4.06
N GLU A 72 -4.83 16.96 -5.20
CA GLU A 72 -5.12 16.17 -6.41
C GLU A 72 -4.92 14.67 -6.20
N ILE A 73 -3.89 14.28 -5.44
CA ILE A 73 -3.67 12.87 -5.06
C ILE A 73 -4.83 12.38 -4.18
N VAL A 74 -5.20 13.15 -3.16
CA VAL A 74 -6.29 12.78 -2.23
C VAL A 74 -7.62 12.62 -2.96
N ASP A 75 -7.94 13.53 -3.88
CA ASP A 75 -9.17 13.50 -4.66
C ASP A 75 -9.18 12.32 -5.64
N SER A 76 -8.02 12.00 -6.23
CA SER A 76 -7.85 10.82 -7.08
C SER A 76 -8.06 9.51 -6.33
N GLU A 77 -7.72 9.47 -5.04
CA GLU A 77 -7.84 8.27 -4.19
C GLU A 77 -9.25 8.12 -3.55
N GLU A 78 -10.12 9.11 -3.71
CA GLU A 78 -11.48 9.11 -3.20
C GLU A 78 -12.30 8.07 -3.98
N ASN A 79 -12.56 6.93 -3.35
CA ASN A 79 -13.40 5.79 -3.79
C ASN A 79 -12.67 4.50 -4.25
N HIS A 80 -11.35 4.37 -4.11
CA HIS A 80 -10.65 3.10 -4.45
C HIS A 80 -10.88 1.93 -3.47
N GLY A 81 -11.50 2.17 -2.31
CA GLY A 81 -11.69 1.15 -1.27
C GLY A 81 -12.59 -0.03 -1.69
N PRO A 82 -13.80 0.25 -2.21
CA PRO A 82 -14.65 -0.76 -2.83
C PRO A 82 -13.97 -1.51 -3.97
N GLU A 83 -13.20 -0.84 -4.82
CA GLU A 83 -12.52 -1.48 -5.95
C GLU A 83 -11.42 -2.44 -5.52
N LEU A 84 -10.61 -2.04 -4.52
CA LEU A 84 -9.59 -2.92 -3.94
C LEU A 84 -10.22 -4.16 -3.27
N ALA A 85 -11.37 -4.01 -2.60
CA ALA A 85 -12.12 -5.14 -2.07
C ALA A 85 -12.65 -6.04 -3.19
N MET A 86 -13.20 -5.46 -4.27
CA MET A 86 -13.68 -6.18 -5.43
C MET A 86 -12.56 -7.02 -6.08
N MET A 87 -11.38 -6.42 -6.27
CA MET A 87 -10.19 -7.11 -6.78
C MET A 87 -9.78 -8.29 -5.88
N ALA A 88 -9.72 -8.07 -4.56
CA ALA A 88 -9.38 -9.13 -3.60
C ALA A 88 -10.38 -10.30 -3.66
N GLY A 89 -11.68 -10.00 -3.68
CA GLY A 89 -12.74 -11.02 -3.82
C GLY A 89 -12.64 -11.79 -5.12
N HIS A 90 -12.31 -11.09 -6.22
CA HIS A 90 -12.13 -11.69 -7.53
C HIS A 90 -10.96 -12.68 -7.56
N ILE A 91 -9.79 -12.26 -7.06
CA ILE A 91 -8.60 -13.13 -6.98
C ILE A 91 -8.87 -14.35 -6.08
N ILE A 92 -9.57 -14.17 -4.95
CA ILE A 92 -9.97 -15.27 -4.08
C ILE A 92 -10.86 -16.28 -4.82
N ASN A 93 -11.88 -15.81 -5.55
CA ASN A 93 -12.75 -16.68 -6.35
C ASN A 93 -11.96 -17.51 -7.36
N ARG A 94 -10.88 -16.94 -7.94
CA ARG A 94 -10.03 -17.65 -8.90
C ARG A 94 -8.98 -18.56 -8.28
N SER A 95 -8.71 -18.41 -6.99
CA SER A 95 -7.82 -19.30 -6.25
C SER A 95 -8.45 -20.65 -5.89
N VAL A 96 -9.78 -20.79 -5.98
CA VAL A 96 -10.53 -22.01 -5.59
C VAL A 96 -11.15 -22.67 -6.83
N PRO A 97 -10.84 -23.95 -7.12
CA PRO A 97 -11.49 -24.68 -8.20
C PRO A 97 -12.97 -24.99 -7.89
N GLY A 98 -13.84 -24.81 -8.88
CA GLY A 98 -15.17 -25.45 -8.91
C GLY A 98 -16.34 -24.69 -8.27
N LYS A 99 -16.10 -23.66 -7.44
CA LYS A 99 -17.15 -22.74 -6.99
C LYS A 99 -16.58 -21.42 -6.46
N ALA A 100 -17.15 -20.30 -6.91
CA ALA A 100 -16.88 -18.98 -6.35
C ALA A 100 -17.28 -18.92 -4.87
N LEU A 101 -16.48 -18.25 -4.05
CA LEU A 101 -16.77 -17.95 -2.64
C LEU A 101 -17.66 -16.72 -2.48
N PHE A 102 -17.54 -15.76 -3.40
CA PHE A 102 -18.35 -14.55 -3.46
C PHE A 102 -19.20 -14.55 -4.72
N ASP A 103 -20.53 -14.60 -4.55
CA ASP A 103 -21.49 -14.48 -5.65
C ASP A 103 -21.68 -13.02 -6.08
N ASP A 104 -21.48 -12.07 -5.15
CA ASP A 104 -21.55 -10.63 -5.38
C ASP A 104 -20.20 -9.99 -4.99
N LEU A 105 -19.45 -9.52 -5.99
CA LEU A 105 -18.16 -8.84 -5.78
C LEU A 105 -18.32 -7.37 -5.36
N SER A 106 -19.54 -6.83 -5.34
CA SER A 106 -19.83 -5.50 -4.80
C SER A 106 -20.14 -5.51 -3.30
N ASP A 107 -20.33 -6.69 -2.69
CA ASP A 107 -20.49 -6.84 -1.23
C ASP A 107 -19.14 -6.74 -0.52
N GLN A 108 -18.66 -5.50 -0.45
CA GLN A 108 -17.40 -5.13 0.19
C GLN A 108 -17.33 -5.65 1.64
N ALA A 109 -18.40 -5.53 2.43
CA ALA A 109 -18.42 -5.93 3.83
C ALA A 109 -18.22 -7.45 3.99
N HIS A 110 -18.86 -8.25 3.13
CA HIS A 110 -18.67 -9.70 3.15
C HIS A 110 -17.24 -10.10 2.76
N ILE A 111 -16.68 -9.46 1.73
CA ILE A 111 -15.30 -9.71 1.30
C ILE A 111 -14.34 -9.37 2.43
N GLU A 112 -14.39 -8.17 2.99
CA GLU A 112 -13.51 -7.73 4.08
C GLU A 112 -13.62 -8.60 5.32
N SER A 113 -14.83 -9.02 5.68
CA SER A 113 -15.03 -9.95 6.80
C SER A 113 -14.30 -11.28 6.55
N MET A 114 -14.32 -11.78 5.30
CA MET A 114 -13.57 -12.98 4.94
C MET A 114 -12.05 -12.77 4.97
N LEU A 115 -11.55 -11.65 4.44
CA LEU A 115 -10.13 -11.29 4.49
C LEU A 115 -9.62 -11.26 5.94
N LYS A 116 -10.38 -10.62 6.84
CA LYS A 116 -10.07 -10.60 8.27
C LYS A 116 -10.08 -12.00 8.88
N ARG A 117 -11.08 -12.84 8.59
CA ARG A 117 -11.13 -14.23 9.09
C ARG A 117 -9.90 -15.04 8.67
N CYS A 118 -9.39 -14.83 7.46
CA CYS A 118 -8.15 -15.46 7.01
C CYS A 118 -6.95 -15.03 7.87
N SER A 119 -6.85 -13.74 8.20
CA SER A 119 -5.82 -13.22 9.12
C SER A 119 -5.99 -13.81 10.52
N ASP A 120 -7.21 -13.85 11.06
CA ASP A 120 -7.49 -14.41 12.39
C ASP A 120 -7.05 -15.89 12.46
N LYS A 121 -7.27 -16.63 11.38
CA LYS A 121 -6.91 -18.05 11.26
C LYS A 121 -5.40 -18.27 11.16
N LEU A 122 -4.70 -17.49 10.32
CA LEU A 122 -3.28 -17.73 10.01
C LEU A 122 -2.33 -17.03 10.97
N LEU A 123 -2.70 -15.85 11.46
CA LEU A 123 -1.83 -14.97 12.23
C LEU A 123 -2.27 -14.85 13.69
N GLY A 124 -3.46 -15.36 14.06
CA GLY A 124 -4.02 -15.21 15.41
C GLY A 124 -3.20 -15.82 16.55
N GLN A 125 -2.26 -16.72 16.25
CA GLN A 125 -1.34 -17.29 17.23
C GLN A 125 -0.03 -16.53 17.36
N LEU A 126 0.22 -15.54 16.49
CA LEU A 126 1.45 -14.76 16.52
C LEU A 126 1.41 -13.72 17.65
N PRO A 127 2.53 -13.48 18.35
CA PRO A 127 2.60 -12.49 19.41
C PRO A 127 2.19 -11.09 18.93
N GLY A 128 1.28 -10.46 19.66
CA GLY A 128 0.83 -9.09 19.38
C GLY A 128 -0.26 -8.97 18.31
N TYR A 129 -0.75 -10.08 17.76
CA TYR A 129 -1.94 -10.07 16.90
C TYR A 129 -3.15 -9.49 17.66
N ASP A 130 -3.86 -8.56 17.03
CA ASP A 130 -5.07 -7.97 17.60
C ASP A 130 -6.32 -8.52 16.90
N PHE A 131 -7.08 -9.34 17.61
CA PHE A 131 -8.32 -9.93 17.09
C PHE A 131 -9.43 -8.92 16.79
N ALA A 132 -9.42 -7.73 17.40
CA ALA A 132 -10.45 -6.72 17.14
C ALA A 132 -10.31 -6.17 15.71
N THR A 133 -9.09 -5.79 15.33
CA THR A 133 -8.79 -5.25 13.99
C THR A 133 -8.38 -6.33 13.00
N GLY A 134 -7.90 -7.47 13.49
CA GLY A 134 -7.27 -8.54 12.72
C GLY A 134 -5.87 -8.19 12.19
N LEU A 135 -5.20 -7.22 12.83
CA LEU A 135 -3.93 -6.67 12.36
C LEU A 135 -2.76 -7.03 13.28
N MET A 136 -1.60 -7.17 12.66
CA MET A 136 -0.32 -7.37 13.32
C MET A 136 0.29 -6.01 13.71
N PRO A 137 1.19 -5.97 14.72
CA PRO A 137 1.84 -4.73 15.14
C PRO A 137 2.54 -3.99 13.99
N GLN A 138 3.15 -4.71 13.05
CA GLN A 138 3.84 -4.15 11.89
C GLN A 138 2.87 -3.38 10.98
N THR A 139 1.68 -3.95 10.72
CA THR A 139 0.65 -3.28 9.92
C THR A 139 0.14 -2.03 10.60
N LYS A 140 -0.12 -2.12 11.91
CA LYS A 140 -0.54 -0.96 12.69
C LYS A 140 0.50 0.16 12.68
N LYS A 141 1.80 -0.18 12.76
CA LYS A 141 2.89 0.79 12.66
C LYS A 141 2.97 1.45 11.29
N ALA A 142 2.85 0.67 10.21
CA ALA A 142 2.81 1.21 8.85
C ALA A 142 1.64 2.19 8.65
N ILE A 143 0.45 1.83 9.15
CA ILE A 143 -0.73 2.72 9.17
C ILE A 143 -0.46 3.97 10.02
N HIS A 144 0.18 3.82 11.18
CA HIS A 144 0.42 4.91 12.11
C HIS A 144 1.36 5.99 11.56
N THR A 145 2.21 5.68 10.57
CA THR A 145 3.06 6.69 9.90
C THR A 145 2.23 7.85 9.32
N PHE A 146 0.97 7.61 8.95
CA PHE A 146 0.12 8.65 8.38
C PHE A 146 -0.53 9.57 9.42
N GLU A 147 -0.47 9.27 10.72
CA GLU A 147 -1.12 10.08 11.77
C GLU A 147 -0.62 11.54 11.79
N ALA A 148 0.62 11.79 11.36
CA ALA A 148 1.18 13.14 11.25
C ALA A 148 0.33 14.05 10.34
N ARG A 149 -0.37 13.50 9.34
CA ARG A 149 -1.27 14.24 8.45
C ARG A 149 -2.49 14.84 9.16
N LYS A 150 -2.81 14.40 10.38
CA LYS A 150 -3.87 15.00 11.22
C LYS A 150 -3.42 16.27 11.94
N SER A 151 -2.12 16.52 12.00
CA SER A 151 -1.53 17.71 12.60
C SER A 151 -1.30 18.79 11.53
N THR A 152 -1.53 20.06 11.88
CA THR A 152 -1.11 21.20 11.07
C THR A 152 0.19 21.83 11.56
N ALA A 153 0.85 21.22 12.56
CA ALA A 153 2.14 21.71 13.05
C ALA A 153 3.19 21.62 11.92
N PRO A 154 4.01 22.66 11.69
CA PRO A 154 4.93 22.70 10.54
C PRO A 154 5.83 21.48 10.42
N GLN A 155 6.36 20.99 11.54
CA GLN A 155 7.21 19.80 11.57
C GLN A 155 6.48 18.53 11.10
N ASP A 156 5.21 18.36 11.48
CA ASP A 156 4.42 17.19 11.09
C ASP A 156 3.94 17.29 9.64
N VAL A 157 3.68 18.51 9.15
CA VAL A 157 3.41 18.78 7.73
C VAL A 157 4.63 18.39 6.87
N TYR A 158 5.84 18.80 7.26
CA TYR A 158 7.06 18.43 6.54
C TYR A 158 7.36 16.93 6.62
N LYS A 159 7.12 16.27 7.76
CA LYS A 159 7.19 14.80 7.84
C LYS A 159 6.20 14.14 6.90
N SER A 160 4.96 14.62 6.86
CA SER A 160 3.91 14.08 6.02
C SER A 160 4.22 14.22 4.52
N LEU A 161 4.89 15.30 4.12
CA LEU A 161 5.43 15.47 2.77
C LEU A 161 6.48 14.40 2.42
N GLY A 162 7.39 14.10 3.36
CA GLY A 162 8.34 13.00 3.21
C GLY A 162 7.67 11.64 3.08
N THR A 163 6.67 11.38 3.92
CA THR A 163 5.83 10.16 3.85
C THR A 163 5.14 10.04 2.50
N ALA A 164 4.52 11.12 1.99
CA ALA A 164 3.84 11.13 0.70
C ALA A 164 4.81 10.84 -0.45
N LEU A 165 5.98 11.50 -0.49
CA LEU A 165 6.99 11.22 -1.50
C LEU A 165 7.42 9.75 -1.53
N ALA A 166 7.70 9.17 -0.36
CA ALA A 166 8.11 7.78 -0.28
C ALA A 166 6.98 6.82 -0.66
N LEU A 167 5.74 7.11 -0.26
CA LEU A 167 4.55 6.37 -0.65
C LEU A 167 4.40 6.34 -2.17
N GLU A 168 4.29 7.50 -2.83
CA GLU A 168 3.97 7.54 -4.26
C GLU A 168 5.07 6.92 -5.13
N ILE A 169 6.35 7.04 -4.73
CA ILE A 169 7.44 6.33 -5.41
C ILE A 169 7.32 4.81 -5.23
N ILE A 170 7.01 4.33 -4.02
CA ILE A 170 6.85 2.89 -3.77
C ILE A 170 5.61 2.35 -4.48
N SER A 171 4.51 3.09 -4.45
CA SER A 171 3.27 2.73 -5.12
C SER A 171 3.48 2.54 -6.62
N ASN A 172 4.01 3.56 -7.31
CA ASN A 172 4.23 3.51 -8.76
C ASN A 172 5.30 2.49 -9.19
N ARG A 173 6.32 2.24 -8.37
CA ARG A 173 7.51 1.48 -8.80
C ARG A 173 7.64 0.09 -8.22
N GLN A 174 6.94 -0.22 -7.14
CA GLN A 174 7.06 -1.50 -6.44
C GLN A 174 5.71 -2.14 -6.15
N LEU A 175 4.77 -1.41 -5.54
CA LEU A 175 3.49 -1.99 -5.09
C LEU A 175 2.60 -2.34 -6.28
N ILE A 176 2.23 -1.37 -7.11
CA ILE A 176 1.32 -1.58 -8.25
C ILE A 176 1.94 -2.49 -9.33
N PRO A 177 3.22 -2.31 -9.74
CA PRO A 177 3.89 -3.28 -10.61
C PRO A 177 4.00 -4.68 -9.98
N GLY A 178 4.21 -4.76 -8.66
CA GLY A 178 4.30 -6.02 -7.93
C GLY A 178 2.97 -6.77 -7.88
N GLU A 179 1.88 -6.08 -7.58
CA GLU A 179 0.52 -6.62 -7.65
C GLU A 179 0.20 -7.12 -9.05
N LYS A 180 0.51 -6.36 -10.10
CA LYS A 180 0.36 -6.84 -11.48
C LYS A 180 1.18 -8.11 -11.74
N ALA A 181 2.43 -8.15 -11.29
CA ALA A 181 3.30 -9.29 -11.49
C ALA A 181 2.73 -10.56 -10.84
N CYS A 182 2.23 -10.49 -9.61
CA CYS A 182 1.71 -11.67 -8.91
C CYS A 182 0.26 -12.02 -9.26
N LEU A 183 -0.59 -11.04 -9.56
CA LEU A 183 -2.02 -11.25 -9.78
C LEU A 183 -2.38 -11.54 -11.24
N ILE A 184 -1.64 -10.94 -12.19
CA ILE A 184 -1.91 -11.06 -13.64
C ILE A 184 -0.79 -11.83 -14.33
N ASP A 185 0.44 -11.31 -14.31
CA ASP A 185 1.52 -11.80 -15.17
C ASP A 185 1.98 -13.22 -14.80
N SER A 186 1.80 -13.62 -13.54
CA SER A 186 2.07 -14.97 -13.06
C SER A 186 1.19 -16.04 -13.72
N GLY A 187 0.02 -15.64 -14.24
CA GLY A 187 -1.00 -16.55 -14.77
C GLY A 187 -1.72 -17.40 -13.71
N LEU A 188 -1.39 -17.27 -12.42
CA LEU A 188 -1.94 -18.09 -11.33
C LEU A 188 -3.46 -17.99 -11.27
N TYR A 189 -3.97 -16.76 -11.34
CA TYR A 189 -5.40 -16.46 -11.22
C TYR A 189 -6.07 -16.31 -12.57
N ARG A 190 -5.32 -16.28 -13.68
CA ARG A 190 -5.85 -15.99 -15.03
C ARG A 190 -6.66 -14.68 -15.10
N ALA A 191 -6.39 -13.73 -14.20
CA ALA A 191 -7.00 -12.40 -14.23
C ALA A 191 -6.39 -11.57 -15.37
N SER A 192 -7.11 -10.56 -15.83
CA SER A 192 -6.60 -9.60 -16.82
C SER A 192 -7.19 -8.21 -16.58
N PHE A 193 -6.58 -7.19 -17.20
CA PHE A 193 -7.08 -5.82 -17.14
C PHE A 193 -8.40 -5.59 -17.88
N ASP A 194 -8.86 -6.54 -18.69
CA ASP A 194 -10.16 -6.45 -19.37
C ASP A 194 -11.34 -6.73 -18.42
N GLU A 195 -11.05 -7.17 -17.19
CA GLU A 195 -12.04 -7.58 -16.21
C GLU A 195 -12.39 -6.42 -15.29
N PRO A 196 -13.69 -6.09 -15.11
CA PRO A 196 -14.09 -4.95 -14.27
C PRO A 196 -13.56 -5.00 -12.84
N ALA A 197 -13.40 -6.20 -12.28
CA ALA A 197 -12.85 -6.37 -10.94
C ALA A 197 -11.35 -6.03 -10.81
N MET A 198 -10.65 -5.86 -11.92
CA MET A 198 -9.24 -5.45 -11.97
C MET A 198 -9.09 -3.95 -12.26
N HIS A 199 -10.19 -3.17 -12.28
CA HIS A 199 -10.17 -1.74 -12.58
C HIS A 199 -9.20 -0.95 -11.69
N TYR A 200 -9.22 -1.19 -10.38
CA TYR A 200 -8.26 -0.61 -9.43
C TYR A 200 -6.82 -0.70 -9.95
N LEU A 201 -6.37 -1.92 -10.27
CA LEU A 201 -4.99 -2.12 -10.70
C LEU A 201 -4.71 -1.54 -12.09
N LEU A 202 -5.69 -1.55 -12.99
CA LEU A 202 -5.59 -0.94 -14.31
C LEU A 202 -5.42 0.59 -14.21
N GLU A 203 -6.20 1.25 -13.38
CA GLU A 203 -6.19 2.71 -13.19
C GLU A 203 -4.84 3.20 -12.65
N HIS A 204 -4.23 2.43 -11.76
CA HIS A 204 -2.98 2.80 -11.12
C HIS A 204 -1.74 2.41 -11.96
N TYR A 205 -1.83 1.38 -12.79
CA TYR A 205 -0.66 0.80 -13.45
C TYR A 205 -0.24 1.51 -14.75
N GLY A 206 1.08 1.70 -14.90
CA GLY A 206 1.73 2.06 -16.16
C GLY A 206 2.09 3.53 -16.30
N GLU A 207 2.70 3.89 -17.44
CA GLU A 207 3.23 5.24 -17.68
C GLU A 207 2.16 6.33 -17.70
N THR A 208 0.90 5.95 -17.92
CA THR A 208 -0.27 6.85 -17.91
C THR A 208 -1.24 6.53 -16.76
N GLY A 209 -0.85 5.67 -15.82
CA GLY A 209 -1.66 5.35 -14.64
C GLY A 209 -1.62 6.46 -13.59
N ALA A 210 -2.59 6.47 -12.68
CA ALA A 210 -2.73 7.48 -11.62
C ALA A 210 -1.43 7.67 -10.82
N GLU A 211 -0.76 6.57 -10.48
CA GLU A 211 0.48 6.55 -9.71
C GLU A 211 1.66 7.28 -10.39
N CYS A 212 1.67 7.36 -11.72
CA CYS A 212 2.67 8.14 -12.44
C CYS A 212 2.49 9.64 -12.19
N GLN A 213 1.24 10.11 -12.14
CA GLN A 213 0.93 11.48 -11.80
C GLN A 213 1.16 11.75 -10.30
N HIS A 214 0.78 10.82 -9.42
CA HIS A 214 0.99 10.96 -7.99
C HIS A 214 2.47 11.06 -7.63
N GLU A 215 3.33 10.21 -8.21
CA GLU A 215 4.79 10.29 -8.04
C GLU A 215 5.31 11.68 -8.46
N GLN A 216 4.86 12.20 -9.60
CA GLN A 216 5.26 13.52 -10.10
C GLN A 216 4.82 14.65 -9.16
N ASN A 217 3.56 14.64 -8.73
CA ASN A 217 3.02 15.64 -7.81
C ASN A 217 3.78 15.64 -6.48
N ALA A 218 4.10 14.47 -5.94
CA ALA A 218 4.85 14.36 -4.70
C ALA A 218 6.31 14.82 -4.85
N ILE A 219 6.97 14.48 -5.98
CA ILE A 219 8.33 14.97 -6.29
C ILE A 219 8.34 16.49 -6.42
N GLU A 220 7.36 17.06 -7.12
CA GLU A 220 7.25 18.51 -7.31
C GLU A 220 7.01 19.22 -5.97
N ALA A 221 6.04 18.75 -5.19
CA ALA A 221 5.69 19.36 -3.92
C ALA A 221 6.81 19.29 -2.88
N VAL A 222 7.57 18.19 -2.82
CA VAL A 222 8.74 18.11 -1.94
C VAL A 222 9.91 18.90 -2.50
N GLY A 223 10.14 18.84 -3.80
CA GLY A 223 11.24 19.52 -4.47
C GLY A 223 11.21 21.04 -4.32
N SER A 224 10.02 21.65 -4.33
CA SER A 224 9.85 23.10 -4.18
C SER A 224 10.16 23.60 -2.77
N VAL A 225 10.01 22.76 -1.75
CA VAL A 225 10.17 23.16 -0.34
C VAL A 225 11.46 22.65 0.30
N LEU A 226 12.11 21.64 -0.28
CA LEU A 226 13.27 20.98 0.33
C LEU A 226 14.44 21.95 0.55
N SER A 227 14.74 22.22 1.82
CA SER A 227 15.75 23.19 2.25
C SER A 227 16.54 22.66 3.46
N ALA A 228 17.56 23.40 3.89
CA ALA A 228 18.31 23.05 5.10
C ALA A 228 17.43 23.05 6.36
N GLU A 229 16.36 23.85 6.39
CA GLU A 229 15.51 24.06 7.56
C GLU A 229 14.50 22.91 7.75
N ASN A 230 14.00 22.32 6.66
CA ASN A 230 12.95 21.30 6.71
C ASN A 230 13.39 19.90 6.26
N SER A 231 14.58 19.76 5.63
CA SER A 231 15.06 18.47 5.12
C SER A 231 15.10 17.37 6.18
N THR A 232 15.45 17.66 7.43
CA THR A 232 15.46 16.66 8.51
C THR A 232 14.08 16.05 8.73
N ALA A 233 13.03 16.87 8.75
CA ALA A 233 11.66 16.39 8.96
C ALA A 233 11.16 15.57 7.78
N ILE A 234 11.42 16.05 6.56
CA ILE A 234 11.04 15.35 5.31
C ILE A 234 11.74 13.99 5.23
N VAL A 235 13.05 13.95 5.46
CA VAL A 235 13.83 12.68 5.45
C VAL A 235 13.31 11.72 6.52
N GLN A 236 13.02 12.22 7.73
CA GLN A 236 12.48 11.39 8.80
C GLN A 236 11.14 10.77 8.41
N GLY A 237 10.22 11.55 7.82
CA GLY A 237 8.93 11.03 7.37
C GLY A 237 9.07 9.93 6.30
N ALA A 238 9.95 10.15 5.31
CA ALA A 238 10.25 9.16 4.29
C ALA A 238 10.84 7.87 4.89
N ASP A 239 11.81 7.99 5.81
CA ASP A 239 12.45 6.84 6.45
C ASP A 239 11.49 6.08 7.37
N ASP A 240 10.69 6.77 8.16
CA ASP A 240 9.69 6.14 9.05
C ASP A 240 8.69 5.33 8.24
N PHE A 241 8.23 5.87 7.11
CA PHE A 241 7.38 5.14 6.17
C PHE A 241 8.07 3.89 5.63
N LEU A 242 9.24 4.05 5.02
CA LEU A 242 9.95 2.97 4.35
C LEU A 242 10.32 1.83 5.30
N ASN A 243 10.79 2.16 6.50
CA ASN A 243 11.14 1.16 7.51
C ASN A 243 9.92 0.39 8.02
N ASN A 244 8.80 1.09 8.26
CA ASN A 244 7.57 0.44 8.72
C ASN A 244 6.93 -0.42 7.63
N LEU A 245 7.01 0.02 6.37
CA LEU A 245 6.51 -0.72 5.22
C LEU A 245 7.34 -1.98 4.96
N GLU A 246 8.67 -1.87 5.02
CA GLU A 246 9.58 -3.00 4.95
C GLU A 246 9.28 -4.05 6.03
N ALA A 247 9.07 -3.61 7.27
CA ALA A 247 8.73 -4.53 8.36
C ALA A 247 7.38 -5.23 8.16
N LEU A 248 6.42 -4.56 7.52
CA LEU A 248 5.16 -5.18 7.10
C LEU A 248 5.42 -6.21 5.99
N TRP A 249 6.24 -5.88 5.00
CA TRP A 249 6.50 -6.78 3.87
C TRP A 249 7.25 -8.02 4.33
N ASP A 250 8.23 -7.88 5.21
CA ASP A 250 8.94 -9.00 5.85
C ASP A 250 7.99 -9.93 6.59
N LEU A 251 7.07 -9.37 7.38
CA LEU A 251 6.11 -10.15 8.14
C LEU A 251 5.23 -10.98 7.22
N LEU A 252 4.66 -10.35 6.18
CA LEU A 252 3.75 -11.01 5.26
C LEU A 252 4.48 -12.08 4.44
N ASP A 253 5.69 -11.77 3.94
CA ASP A 253 6.48 -12.71 3.17
C ASP A 253 6.90 -13.93 4.02
N ALA A 254 7.42 -13.70 5.23
CA ALA A 254 7.85 -14.79 6.10
C ALA A 254 6.69 -15.68 6.56
N THR A 255 5.55 -15.08 6.95
CA THR A 255 4.46 -15.83 7.61
C THR A 255 3.44 -16.41 6.64
N LEU A 256 3.22 -15.80 5.48
CA LEU A 256 2.17 -16.20 4.54
C LEU A 256 2.72 -16.82 3.24
N LEU A 257 3.96 -16.53 2.85
CA LEU A 257 4.55 -17.01 1.59
C LEU A 257 5.64 -18.05 1.82
N GLN A 258 6.70 -17.73 2.58
CA GLN A 258 7.79 -18.67 2.86
C GLN A 258 7.33 -19.88 3.69
N ALA A 259 6.35 -19.69 4.58
CA ALA A 259 5.73 -20.78 5.32
C ALA A 259 4.98 -21.77 4.42
N GLU A 260 4.41 -21.31 3.31
CA GLU A 260 3.74 -22.18 2.32
C GLU A 260 4.75 -22.93 1.45
N ASP A 261 5.84 -22.27 1.05
CA ASP A 261 6.94 -22.90 0.30
C ASP A 261 7.56 -24.08 1.09
N SER A 262 7.78 -23.86 2.39
CA SER A 262 8.29 -24.90 3.29
C SER A 262 7.32 -26.08 3.47
N ARG A 263 6.01 -25.84 3.37
CA ARG A 263 4.97 -26.88 3.43
C ARG A 263 4.83 -27.66 2.13
N ALA A 264 5.10 -27.04 0.98
CA ALA A 264 5.07 -27.71 -0.31
C ALA A 264 6.30 -28.61 -0.54
N ALA A 265 7.42 -28.30 0.11
CA ALA A 265 8.67 -29.06 0.03
C ALA A 265 8.74 -30.27 1.00
N ALA A 266 7.82 -30.38 1.96
CA ALA A 266 7.77 -31.43 3.00
C ALA A 266 6.74 -32.51 2.67
#